data_AF-A0A2N6B4A2-F1
#
_entry.id   AF-A0A2N6B4A2-F1
#
_cell.length_a   1.000
_cell.length_b   1.000
_cell.length_c   1.000
_cell.angle_alpha   90.00
_cell.angle_beta   90.00
_cell.angle_gamma   90.00
#
_symmetry.space_group_name_H-M   'P 1'
#
loop_
_entity.id
_entity.type
_entity.pdbx_description
1 polymer ?
#
loop_
_entity_poly.entity_id
_entity_poly.type
_entity_poly.pdbx_seq_one_letter_code
_entity_poly.pdbx_strand_id
1 'polypeptide(L)'
;MTASETRAIAWRALPLVDLTDLTDTCTPEAIDRLCDDAQTRHGPVAAVCVWPRFVAQSRERLAGTGIRIATVVNFPQGGEDTNPVLAETRQALADGADEIDLVMPYRAFAAGNTELAATQISAVKDELSPRAHLKVILETGELKDPALIRAASDMAIAADADFIKTSTGKVGVNATPEAAEIMLSAIRESGRPVGFKAAGGIRTVEEAGVYLEIADRLMGPTWVNPETFRFGASSLLSALAKAID
;
A
#
# COMPACT_ATOMS: atom_id res chain seq x y z
N MET A 1 5.21 14.71 -22.29
CA MET A 1 6.28 14.59 -21.29
C MET A 1 7.61 14.49 -22.02
N THR A 2 8.58 15.32 -21.67
CA THR A 2 9.95 15.25 -22.19
C THR A 2 10.71 14.11 -21.49
N ALA A 3 11.80 13.62 -22.10
CA ALA A 3 12.64 12.61 -21.47
C ALA A 3 13.19 13.06 -20.10
N SER A 4 13.44 14.37 -19.94
CA SER A 4 13.88 14.95 -18.67
C SER A 4 12.80 14.86 -17.58
N GLU A 5 11.55 15.13 -17.94
CA GLU A 5 10.41 15.03 -17.01
C GLU A 5 10.18 13.57 -16.60
N THR A 6 10.18 12.63 -17.56
CA THR A 6 10.07 11.20 -17.29
C THR A 6 11.15 10.72 -16.34
N ARG A 7 12.41 11.12 -16.57
CA ARG A 7 13.52 10.76 -15.70
C ARG A 7 13.37 11.31 -14.28
N ALA A 8 12.89 12.55 -14.13
CA ALA A 8 12.66 13.16 -12.83
C ALA A 8 11.55 12.45 -12.03
N ILE A 9 10.44 12.10 -12.70
CA ILE A 9 9.36 11.30 -12.09
C ILE A 9 9.89 9.93 -11.65
N ALA A 10 10.68 9.27 -12.49
CA ALA A 10 11.21 7.95 -12.17
C ALA A 10 12.12 7.97 -10.93
N TRP A 11 13.04 8.94 -10.84
CA TRP A 11 13.87 9.14 -9.65
C TRP A 11 13.05 9.38 -8.38
N ARG A 12 11.97 10.14 -8.49
CA ARG A 12 11.09 10.46 -7.36
C ARG A 12 10.23 9.27 -6.94
N ALA A 13 9.73 8.48 -7.90
CA ALA A 13 8.84 7.36 -7.64
C ALA A 13 9.56 6.12 -7.09
N LEU A 14 10.80 5.88 -7.52
CA LEU A 14 11.59 4.70 -7.14
C LEU A 14 11.62 4.42 -5.62
N PRO A 15 12.01 5.38 -4.76
CA PRO A 15 12.08 5.14 -3.32
C PRO A 15 10.70 5.07 -2.64
N LEU A 16 9.60 5.18 -3.39
CA LEU A 16 8.23 5.10 -2.88
C LEU A 16 7.58 3.76 -3.22
N VAL A 17 8.28 2.87 -3.94
CA VAL A 17 7.70 1.60 -4.40
C VAL A 17 7.64 0.59 -3.25
N ASP A 18 6.46 -0.01 -3.08
CA ASP A 18 6.27 -1.29 -2.39
C ASP A 18 6.29 -2.38 -3.47
N LEU A 19 7.46 -2.96 -3.72
CA LEU A 19 7.66 -3.94 -4.78
C LEU A 19 6.93 -5.24 -4.42
N THR A 20 5.89 -5.58 -5.19
CA THR A 20 4.88 -6.55 -4.76
C THR A 20 4.92 -7.84 -5.58
N ASP A 21 4.95 -9.00 -4.91
CA ASP A 21 4.53 -10.29 -5.49
C ASP A 21 3.54 -10.98 -4.56
N LEU A 22 2.27 -10.95 -4.98
CA LEU A 22 1.15 -11.64 -4.35
C LEU A 22 0.48 -12.59 -5.34
N THR A 23 1.20 -13.11 -6.33
CA THR A 23 0.66 -14.11 -7.26
C THR A 23 0.39 -15.42 -6.52
N ASP A 24 -0.59 -16.21 -6.96
CA ASP A 24 -0.88 -17.51 -6.32
C ASP A 24 0.21 -18.55 -6.63
N THR A 25 1.01 -18.26 -7.67
CA THR A 25 2.10 -19.11 -8.18
C THR A 25 3.49 -18.69 -7.70
N CYS A 26 3.62 -17.69 -6.83
CA CYS A 26 4.93 -17.27 -6.34
C CYS A 26 5.60 -18.40 -5.54
N THR A 27 6.90 -18.60 -5.81
CA THR A 27 7.75 -19.60 -5.16
C THR A 27 8.76 -18.92 -4.26
N PRO A 28 9.38 -19.63 -3.29
CA PRO A 28 10.47 -19.07 -2.50
C PRO A 28 11.56 -18.40 -3.36
N GLU A 29 11.96 -19.02 -4.47
CA GLU A 29 12.99 -18.48 -5.36
C GLU A 29 12.54 -17.21 -6.08
N ALA A 30 11.23 -17.07 -6.37
CA ALA A 30 10.68 -15.84 -6.91
C ALA A 30 10.73 -14.69 -5.88
N ILE A 31 10.48 -15.01 -4.61
CA ILE A 31 10.57 -14.02 -3.52
C ILE A 31 12.02 -13.61 -3.24
N ASP A 32 12.99 -14.53 -3.32
CA ASP A 32 14.40 -14.15 -3.22
C ASP A 32 14.80 -13.18 -4.33
N ARG A 33 14.36 -13.45 -5.57
CA ARG A 33 14.57 -12.52 -6.70
C ARG A 33 13.88 -11.18 -6.49
N LEU A 34 12.66 -11.16 -5.96
CA LEU A 34 11.95 -9.92 -5.61
C LEU A 34 12.76 -9.08 -4.61
N CYS A 35 13.35 -9.71 -3.60
CA CYS A 35 14.18 -9.04 -2.59
C CYS A 35 15.50 -8.53 -3.18
N ASP A 36 16.09 -9.26 -4.12
CA ASP A 36 17.28 -8.82 -4.85
C ASP A 36 16.96 -7.62 -5.76
N ASP A 37 15.84 -7.68 -6.49
CA ASP A 37 15.36 -6.60 -7.37
C ASP A 37 15.00 -5.33 -6.60
N ALA A 38 14.53 -5.46 -5.36
CA ALA A 38 14.23 -4.33 -4.47
C ALA A 38 15.48 -3.48 -4.14
N GLN A 39 16.68 -4.06 -4.25
CA GLN A 39 17.97 -3.40 -4.04
C GLN A 39 18.54 -2.88 -5.36
N THR A 40 17.82 -1.95 -6.01
CA THR A 40 18.23 -1.49 -7.33
C THR A 40 19.59 -0.79 -7.31
N ARG A 41 20.28 -0.78 -8.46
CA ARG A 41 21.50 0.02 -8.65
C ARG A 41 21.30 1.54 -8.50
N HIS A 42 20.05 2.00 -8.53
CA HIS A 42 19.66 3.41 -8.38
C HIS A 42 19.25 3.74 -6.94
N GLY A 43 19.30 2.78 -6.03
CA GLY A 43 18.84 2.91 -4.64
C GLY A 43 17.70 1.94 -4.32
N PRO A 44 17.45 1.70 -3.02
CA PRO A 44 16.41 0.79 -2.59
C PRO A 44 15.01 1.34 -2.87
N VAL A 45 14.06 0.43 -3.08
CA VAL A 45 12.63 0.73 -2.96
C VAL A 45 12.24 0.91 -1.49
N ALA A 46 11.03 1.41 -1.20
CA ALA A 46 10.59 1.60 0.19
C ALA A 46 10.40 0.28 0.93
N ALA A 47 9.73 -0.67 0.26
CA ALA A 47 9.38 -1.97 0.83
C ALA A 47 9.27 -3.06 -0.23
N VAL A 48 9.29 -4.31 0.20
CA VAL A 48 8.68 -5.43 -0.54
C VAL A 48 7.30 -5.74 0.06
N CYS A 49 6.37 -6.22 -0.76
CA CYS A 49 5.06 -6.69 -0.31
C CYS A 49 4.83 -8.14 -0.77
N VAL A 50 4.78 -9.06 0.18
CA VAL A 50 4.76 -10.52 -0.05
C VAL A 50 3.64 -11.19 0.74
N TRP A 51 3.29 -12.42 0.40
CA TRP A 51 2.35 -13.22 1.21
C TRP A 51 2.92 -13.50 2.62
N PRO A 52 2.07 -13.66 3.66
CA PRO A 52 2.52 -13.86 5.04
C PRO A 52 3.54 -14.99 5.19
N ARG A 53 3.33 -16.11 4.48
CA ARG A 53 4.22 -17.29 4.47
C ARG A 53 5.67 -17.00 4.04
N PHE A 54 5.94 -15.87 3.39
CA PHE A 54 7.27 -15.49 2.92
C PHE A 54 7.89 -14.35 3.72
N VAL A 55 7.22 -13.83 4.75
CA VAL A 55 7.73 -12.71 5.55
C VAL A 55 9.06 -13.05 6.21
N ALA A 56 9.17 -14.21 6.86
CA ALA A 56 10.41 -14.65 7.50
C ALA A 56 11.57 -14.81 6.49
N GLN A 57 11.27 -15.36 5.30
CA GLN A 57 12.25 -15.48 4.21
C GLN A 57 12.74 -14.11 3.75
N SER A 58 11.82 -13.18 3.47
CA SER A 58 12.17 -11.81 3.08
C SER A 58 12.95 -11.10 4.19
N ARG A 59 12.67 -11.37 5.47
CA ARG A 59 13.38 -10.78 6.61
C ARG A 59 14.83 -11.21 6.67
N GLU A 60 15.11 -12.48 6.43
CA GLU A 60 16.47 -12.98 6.31
C GLU A 60 17.18 -12.35 5.10
N ARG A 61 16.53 -12.34 3.93
CA ARG A 61 17.14 -11.87 2.68
C ARG A 61 17.44 -10.37 2.68
N LEU A 62 16.59 -9.56 3.31
CA LEU A 62 16.71 -8.09 3.34
C LEU A 62 17.40 -7.55 4.59
N ALA A 63 17.99 -8.42 5.42
CA ALA A 63 18.69 -8.01 6.63
C ALA A 63 19.77 -6.96 6.35
N GLY A 64 19.69 -5.81 7.04
CA GLY A 64 20.66 -4.72 6.90
C GLY A 64 20.47 -3.80 5.69
N THR A 65 19.52 -4.07 4.80
CA THR A 65 19.26 -3.25 3.61
C THR A 65 18.47 -1.97 3.91
N GLY A 66 17.70 -1.97 5.00
CA GLY A 66 16.76 -0.89 5.34
C GLY A 66 15.44 -0.94 4.57
N ILE A 67 15.26 -1.89 3.65
CA ILE A 67 14.00 -2.11 2.92
C ILE A 67 12.98 -2.74 3.88
N ARG A 68 11.79 -2.16 3.97
CA ARG A 68 10.72 -2.65 4.84
C ARG A 68 10.04 -3.88 4.24
N ILE A 69 9.45 -4.70 5.10
CA ILE A 69 8.68 -5.88 4.69
C ILE A 69 7.21 -5.66 5.00
N ALA A 70 6.43 -5.42 3.96
CA ALA A 70 4.98 -5.39 4.02
C ALA A 70 4.41 -6.78 3.74
N THR A 71 3.30 -7.10 4.39
CA THR A 71 2.47 -8.25 4.01
C THR A 71 0.99 -7.88 4.04
N VAL A 72 0.12 -8.80 3.67
CA VAL A 72 -1.33 -8.58 3.58
C VAL A 72 -2.07 -9.47 4.56
N VAL A 73 -3.19 -8.99 5.10
CA VAL A 73 -4.09 -9.76 5.97
C VAL A 73 -5.55 -9.51 5.61
N ASN A 74 -6.43 -10.47 5.93
CA ASN A 74 -7.83 -10.49 5.44
C ASN A 74 -7.93 -10.42 3.90
N PHE A 75 -6.89 -10.88 3.20
CA PHE A 75 -6.64 -10.57 1.80
C PHE A 75 -6.93 -11.76 0.87
N PRO A 76 -7.48 -11.52 -0.34
CA PRO A 76 -7.97 -10.23 -0.86
C PRO A 76 -9.42 -9.93 -0.50
N GLN A 77 -10.16 -10.84 0.14
CA GLN A 77 -11.62 -10.76 0.15
C GLN A 77 -12.20 -9.72 1.11
N GLY A 78 -11.49 -9.34 2.18
CA GLY A 78 -12.02 -8.47 3.22
C GLY A 78 -13.24 -9.07 3.92
N GLY A 79 -13.35 -10.39 4.01
CA GLY A 79 -14.58 -11.07 4.39
C GLY A 79 -14.51 -11.80 5.73
N GLU A 80 -13.34 -11.87 6.35
CA GLU A 80 -13.13 -12.69 7.54
C GLU A 80 -13.58 -11.97 8.81
N ASP A 81 -14.03 -12.78 9.78
CA ASP A 81 -14.26 -12.33 11.15
C ASP A 81 -12.95 -11.78 11.76
N THR A 82 -13.07 -10.89 12.74
CA THR A 82 -11.91 -10.22 13.34
C THR A 82 -10.89 -11.18 13.95
N ASN A 83 -11.31 -12.26 14.62
CA ASN A 83 -10.38 -13.15 15.33
C ASN A 83 -9.37 -13.86 14.40
N PRO A 84 -9.78 -14.49 13.28
CA PRO A 84 -8.84 -14.98 12.27
C PRO A 84 -7.85 -13.93 11.76
N VAL A 85 -8.33 -12.72 11.45
CA VAL A 85 -7.49 -11.61 10.97
C VAL A 85 -6.44 -11.21 12.00
N LEU A 86 -6.80 -11.17 13.29
CA LEU A 86 -5.86 -10.88 14.37
C LEU A 86 -4.82 -12.00 14.53
N ALA A 87 -5.21 -13.26 14.36
CA ALA A 87 -4.28 -14.38 14.40
C ALA A 87 -3.26 -14.32 13.24
N GLU A 88 -3.73 -14.04 12.02
CA GLU A 88 -2.87 -13.82 10.85
C GLU A 88 -1.91 -12.64 11.07
N THR A 89 -2.43 -11.52 11.57
CA THR A 89 -1.65 -10.32 11.89
C THR A 89 -0.54 -10.61 12.89
N ARG A 90 -0.85 -11.28 14.00
CA ARG A 90 0.16 -11.65 15.01
C ARG A 90 1.24 -12.56 14.45
N GLN A 91 0.85 -13.53 13.61
CA GLN A 91 1.81 -14.42 12.96
C GLN A 91 2.73 -13.64 12.01
N ALA A 92 2.16 -12.79 11.16
CA ALA A 92 2.94 -11.94 10.25
C ALA A 92 3.93 -11.02 11.01
N LEU A 93 3.51 -10.44 12.13
CA LEU A 93 4.38 -9.63 12.98
C LEU A 93 5.49 -10.49 13.63
N ALA A 94 5.17 -11.70 14.09
CA ALA A 94 6.14 -12.64 14.66
C ALA A 94 7.18 -13.11 13.63
N ASP A 95 6.76 -13.30 12.37
CA ASP A 95 7.64 -13.61 11.25
C ASP A 95 8.50 -12.42 10.82
N GLY A 96 8.20 -11.24 11.36
CA GLY A 96 8.96 -10.02 11.16
C GLY A 96 8.41 -9.17 10.01
N ALA A 97 7.10 -8.95 9.92
CA ALA A 97 6.56 -7.88 9.08
C ALA A 97 6.85 -6.50 9.71
N ASP A 98 7.27 -5.53 8.92
CA ASP A 98 7.35 -4.12 9.32
C ASP A 98 6.00 -3.42 9.10
N GLU A 99 5.21 -3.89 8.13
CA GLU A 99 3.97 -3.23 7.73
C GLU A 99 2.88 -4.26 7.40
N ILE A 100 1.64 -3.99 7.82
CA ILE A 100 0.47 -4.82 7.57
C ILE A 100 -0.48 -4.07 6.64
N ASP A 101 -0.74 -4.62 5.46
CA ASP A 101 -1.75 -4.15 4.51
C ASP A 101 -3.06 -4.93 4.72
N LEU A 102 -3.94 -4.43 5.58
CA LEU A 102 -5.24 -5.02 5.91
C LEU A 102 -6.28 -4.69 4.83
N VAL A 103 -7.02 -5.68 4.32
CA VAL A 103 -8.26 -5.41 3.57
C VAL A 103 -9.40 -5.20 4.56
N MET A 104 -9.99 -4.00 4.56
CA MET A 104 -11.16 -3.73 5.40
C MET A 104 -12.38 -4.53 4.89
N PRO A 105 -13.42 -4.74 5.72
CA PRO A 105 -14.63 -5.42 5.29
C PRO A 105 -15.53 -4.52 4.44
N TYR A 106 -15.04 -4.18 3.24
CA TYR A 106 -15.61 -3.18 2.35
C TYR A 106 -17.03 -3.52 1.87
N ARG A 107 -17.37 -4.81 1.73
CA ARG A 107 -18.75 -5.23 1.40
C ARG A 107 -19.72 -4.98 2.56
N ALA A 108 -19.32 -5.31 3.78
CA ALA A 108 -20.13 -5.06 4.97
C ALA A 108 -20.28 -3.55 5.21
N PHE A 109 -19.18 -2.80 5.03
CA PHE A 109 -19.18 -1.34 5.08
C PHE A 109 -20.16 -0.72 4.06
N ALA A 110 -20.10 -1.14 2.79
CA ALA A 110 -21.01 -0.66 1.75
C ALA A 110 -22.48 -1.06 2.01
N ALA A 111 -22.72 -2.14 2.74
CA ALA A 111 -24.05 -2.55 3.19
C ALA A 111 -24.53 -1.82 4.46
N GLY A 112 -23.77 -0.84 4.97
CA GLY A 112 -24.11 -0.02 6.13
C GLY A 112 -23.59 -0.55 7.48
N ASN A 113 -22.92 -1.70 7.51
CA ASN A 113 -22.25 -2.21 8.70
C ASN A 113 -20.84 -1.61 8.83
N THR A 114 -20.80 -0.33 9.19
CA THR A 114 -19.54 0.42 9.33
C THR A 114 -18.78 0.09 10.61
N GLU A 115 -19.48 -0.34 11.66
CA GLU A 115 -18.90 -0.69 12.96
C GLU A 115 -17.95 -1.89 12.88
N LEU A 116 -18.30 -2.91 12.09
CA LEU A 116 -17.44 -4.08 11.86
C LEU A 116 -16.08 -3.64 11.28
N ALA A 117 -16.08 -2.73 10.30
CA ALA A 117 -14.86 -2.26 9.68
C ALA A 117 -14.00 -1.44 10.64
N ALA A 118 -14.59 -0.48 11.33
CA ALA A 118 -13.88 0.37 12.30
C ALA A 118 -13.28 -0.46 13.44
N THR A 119 -14.04 -1.44 13.96
CA THR A 119 -13.59 -2.33 15.04
C THR A 119 -12.46 -3.23 14.58
N GLN A 120 -12.55 -3.83 13.39
CA GLN A 120 -11.49 -4.69 12.86
C GLN A 120 -10.20 -3.92 12.61
N ILE A 121 -10.28 -2.71 12.04
CA ILE A 121 -9.10 -1.85 11.82
C ILE A 121 -8.44 -1.50 13.15
N SER A 122 -9.22 -1.03 14.13
CA SER A 122 -8.70 -0.66 15.45
C SER A 122 -8.07 -1.86 16.17
N ALA A 123 -8.73 -3.02 16.12
CA ALA A 123 -8.22 -4.23 16.73
C ALA A 123 -6.91 -4.71 16.09
N VAL A 124 -6.77 -4.60 14.76
CA VAL A 124 -5.50 -4.90 14.08
C VAL A 124 -4.43 -3.89 14.49
N LYS A 125 -4.76 -2.58 14.53
CA LYS A 125 -3.83 -1.53 14.96
C LYS A 125 -3.28 -1.78 16.37
N ASP A 126 -4.11 -2.27 17.29
CA ASP A 126 -3.71 -2.58 18.66
C ASP A 126 -2.67 -3.72 18.76
N GLU A 127 -2.56 -4.60 17.74
CA GLU A 127 -1.53 -5.64 17.69
C GLU A 127 -0.16 -5.10 17.25
N LEU A 128 -0.13 -3.95 16.59
CA LEU A 128 1.09 -3.40 16.01
C LEU A 128 1.92 -2.67 17.06
N SER A 129 3.23 -2.88 17.02
CA SER A 129 4.16 -2.03 17.76
C SER A 129 4.15 -0.60 17.19
N PRO A 130 4.59 0.43 17.95
CA PRO A 130 4.70 1.80 17.44
C PRO A 130 5.64 1.98 16.22
N ARG A 131 6.44 0.96 15.89
CA ARG A 131 7.34 0.98 14.72
C ARG A 131 6.72 0.35 13.48
N ALA A 132 5.67 -0.45 13.63
CA ALA A 132 5.00 -1.12 12.53
C ALA A 132 3.87 -0.25 11.99
N HIS A 133 3.65 -0.27 10.68
CA HIS A 133 2.59 0.50 10.05
C HIS A 133 1.40 -0.37 9.62
N LEU A 134 0.19 0.08 9.93
CA LEU A 134 -1.06 -0.43 9.38
C LEU A 134 -1.46 0.37 8.15
N LYS A 135 -1.54 -0.29 7.00
CA LYS A 135 -2.13 0.25 5.78
C LYS A 135 -3.49 -0.40 5.57
N VAL A 136 -4.55 0.39 5.44
CA VAL A 136 -5.91 -0.13 5.24
C VAL A 136 -6.28 -0.03 3.76
N ILE A 137 -6.48 -1.17 3.11
CA ILE A 137 -6.99 -1.28 1.74
C ILE A 137 -8.49 -1.08 1.77
N LEU A 138 -8.97 0.00 1.13
CA LEU A 138 -10.39 0.36 1.07
C LEU A 138 -11.15 -0.38 -0.04
N GLU A 139 -10.43 -0.90 -1.02
CA GLU A 139 -10.96 -1.51 -2.25
C GLU A 139 -11.86 -0.55 -3.05
N THR A 140 -11.31 0.62 -3.38
CA THR A 140 -12.04 1.74 -3.99
C THR A 140 -12.76 1.39 -5.30
N GLY A 141 -12.20 0.47 -6.10
CA GLY A 141 -12.84 0.02 -7.35
C GLY A 141 -14.08 -0.86 -7.14
N GLU A 142 -14.25 -1.44 -5.94
CA GLU A 142 -15.47 -2.15 -5.54
C GLU A 142 -16.46 -1.23 -4.83
N LEU A 143 -15.97 -0.26 -4.04
CA LEU A 143 -16.83 0.76 -3.42
C LEU A 143 -17.52 1.64 -4.46
N LYS A 144 -16.80 2.05 -5.52
CA LYS A 144 -17.26 2.80 -6.71
C LYS A 144 -17.83 4.20 -6.46
N ASP A 145 -18.73 4.33 -5.49
CA ASP A 145 -19.35 5.59 -5.09
C ASP A 145 -18.32 6.51 -4.39
N PRO A 146 -18.09 7.73 -4.90
CA PRO A 146 -17.21 8.71 -4.25
C PRO A 146 -17.55 8.97 -2.77
N ALA A 147 -18.82 8.94 -2.39
CA ALA A 147 -19.25 9.13 -1.01
C ALA A 147 -18.85 7.94 -0.12
N LEU A 148 -18.91 6.71 -0.64
CA LEU A 148 -18.44 5.52 0.07
C LEU A 148 -16.91 5.51 0.21
N ILE A 149 -16.18 5.88 -0.84
CA ILE A 149 -14.71 6.00 -0.79
C ILE A 149 -14.31 7.04 0.27
N ARG A 150 -15.00 8.19 0.28
CA ARG A 150 -14.77 9.23 1.28
C ARG A 150 -15.06 8.73 2.70
N ALA A 151 -16.23 8.13 2.93
CA ALA A 151 -16.60 7.63 4.24
C ALA A 151 -15.66 6.51 4.74
N ALA A 152 -15.23 5.61 3.85
CA ALA A 152 -14.25 4.57 4.19
C ALA A 152 -12.88 5.16 4.56
N SER A 153 -12.46 6.21 3.85
CA SER A 153 -11.23 6.94 4.15
C SER A 153 -11.29 7.60 5.54
N ASP A 154 -12.35 8.36 5.80
CA ASP A 154 -12.55 9.04 7.08
C ASP A 154 -12.60 8.04 8.25
N MET A 155 -13.29 6.91 8.05
CA MET A 155 -13.40 5.84 9.05
C MET A 155 -12.07 5.15 9.30
N ALA A 156 -11.31 4.78 8.26
CA ALA A 156 -10.00 4.16 8.43
C ALA A 156 -9.01 5.11 9.12
N ILE A 157 -9.04 6.40 8.77
CA ILE A 157 -8.25 7.44 9.44
C ILE A 157 -8.64 7.57 10.91
N ALA A 158 -9.95 7.57 11.23
CA ALA A 158 -10.43 7.65 12.61
C ALA A 158 -10.07 6.41 13.44
N ALA A 159 -9.98 5.24 12.80
CA ALA A 159 -9.54 3.97 13.38
C ALA A 159 -8.01 3.78 13.40
N ASP A 160 -7.25 4.87 13.32
CA ASP A 160 -5.78 4.91 13.48
C ASP A 160 -4.97 4.17 12.41
N ALA A 161 -5.48 4.11 11.17
CA ALA A 161 -4.67 3.70 10.02
C ALA A 161 -3.47 4.64 9.82
N ASP A 162 -2.26 4.08 9.65
CA ASP A 162 -1.06 4.86 9.30
C ASP A 162 -1.04 5.20 7.81
N PHE A 163 -1.64 4.35 6.98
CA PHE A 163 -1.89 4.60 5.56
C PHE A 163 -3.30 4.17 5.16
N ILE A 164 -3.88 4.86 4.20
CA ILE A 164 -5.02 4.35 3.43
C ILE A 164 -4.56 3.98 2.01
N LYS A 165 -4.93 2.78 1.57
CA LYS A 165 -4.52 2.14 0.32
C LYS A 165 -5.73 1.94 -0.59
N THR A 166 -5.56 2.22 -1.88
CA THR A 166 -6.69 2.16 -2.83
C THR A 166 -7.24 0.74 -2.96
N SER A 167 -6.38 -0.24 -3.30
CA SER A 167 -6.87 -1.52 -3.83
C SER A 167 -5.93 -2.70 -3.56
N THR A 168 -6.49 -3.90 -3.65
CA THR A 168 -5.75 -5.16 -3.53
C THR A 168 -4.91 -5.50 -4.75
N GLY A 169 -5.25 -4.95 -5.92
CA GLY A 169 -4.69 -5.40 -7.21
C GLY A 169 -5.37 -6.67 -7.76
N LYS A 170 -6.43 -7.16 -7.11
CA LYS A 170 -7.10 -8.43 -7.44
C LYS A 170 -8.50 -8.27 -8.03
N VAL A 171 -8.99 -7.04 -8.14
CA VAL A 171 -10.32 -6.69 -8.68
C VAL A 171 -10.21 -5.99 -10.04
N GLY A 172 -11.35 -5.83 -10.74
CA GLY A 172 -11.39 -5.29 -12.10
C GLY A 172 -10.94 -3.83 -12.21
N VAL A 173 -11.31 -2.99 -11.24
CA VAL A 173 -10.87 -1.59 -11.13
C VAL A 173 -10.04 -1.45 -9.87
N ASN A 174 -8.86 -0.85 -9.96
CA ASN A 174 -7.95 -0.67 -8.83
C ASN A 174 -7.74 0.82 -8.54
N ALA A 175 -6.49 1.28 -8.41
CA ALA A 175 -6.21 2.71 -8.25
C ALA A 175 -6.75 3.50 -9.44
N THR A 176 -7.44 4.60 -9.14
CA THR A 176 -7.86 5.60 -10.12
C THR A 176 -7.47 7.00 -9.63
N PRO A 177 -7.20 7.96 -10.53
CA PRO A 177 -6.98 9.37 -10.16
C PRO A 177 -8.10 9.95 -9.30
N GLU A 178 -9.37 9.64 -9.63
CA GLU A 178 -10.53 10.09 -8.88
C GLU A 178 -10.53 9.59 -7.43
N ALA A 179 -10.32 8.28 -7.22
CA ALA A 179 -10.23 7.71 -5.88
C ALA A 179 -9.04 8.31 -5.09
N ALA A 180 -7.91 8.54 -5.76
CA ALA A 180 -6.75 9.17 -5.13
C ALA A 180 -7.05 10.60 -4.65
N GLU A 181 -7.74 11.41 -5.45
CA GLU A 181 -8.15 12.77 -5.04
C GLU A 181 -9.05 12.77 -3.80
N ILE A 182 -10.02 11.85 -3.76
CA ILE A 182 -10.94 11.71 -2.62
C ILE A 182 -10.17 11.33 -1.35
N MET A 183 -9.32 10.30 -1.45
CA MET A 183 -8.55 9.78 -0.32
C MET A 183 -7.54 10.80 0.20
N LEU A 184 -6.80 11.48 -0.68
CA LEU A 184 -5.85 12.54 -0.30
C LEU A 184 -6.55 13.75 0.33
N SER A 185 -7.74 14.11 -0.17
CA SER A 185 -8.55 15.18 0.44
C SER A 185 -8.98 14.80 1.86
N ALA A 186 -9.42 13.55 2.08
CA ALA A 186 -9.75 13.04 3.42
C ALA A 186 -8.54 13.10 4.37
N ILE A 187 -7.36 12.64 3.92
CA ILE A 187 -6.11 12.75 4.70
C ILE A 187 -5.84 14.20 5.09
N ARG A 188 -5.85 15.13 4.12
CA ARG A 188 -5.59 16.55 4.36
C ARG A 188 -6.55 17.14 5.39
N GLU A 189 -7.85 16.90 5.20
CA GLU A 189 -8.92 17.46 6.03
C GLU A 189 -8.91 16.88 7.44
N SER A 190 -8.43 15.66 7.62
CA SER A 190 -8.29 15.05 8.96
C SER A 190 -7.25 15.75 9.83
N GLY A 191 -6.25 16.41 9.25
CA GLY A 191 -5.11 16.96 9.97
C GLY A 191 -4.21 15.92 10.67
N ARG A 192 -4.38 14.63 10.37
CA ARG A 192 -3.63 13.51 10.95
C ARG A 192 -2.44 13.13 10.06
N PRO A 193 -1.35 12.58 10.63
CA PRO A 193 -0.17 12.16 9.86
C PRO A 193 -0.40 10.79 9.18
N VAL A 194 -1.39 10.71 8.29
CA VAL A 194 -1.74 9.48 7.56
C VAL A 194 -1.17 9.53 6.14
N GLY A 195 -0.61 8.42 5.68
CA GLY A 195 -0.09 8.25 4.32
C GLY A 195 -1.13 7.74 3.31
N PHE A 196 -0.77 7.84 2.04
CA PHE A 196 -1.55 7.35 0.91
C PHE A 196 -0.76 6.29 0.13
N LYS A 197 -1.42 5.20 -0.26
CA LYS A 197 -0.83 4.17 -1.12
C LYS A 197 -1.70 3.89 -2.34
N ALA A 198 -1.22 4.29 -3.51
CA ALA A 198 -1.85 3.93 -4.79
C ALA A 198 -1.40 2.53 -5.20
N ALA A 199 -2.35 1.59 -5.37
CA ALA A 199 -2.02 0.20 -5.65
C ALA A 199 -2.91 -0.42 -6.74
N GLY A 200 -2.27 -1.21 -7.60
CA GLY A 200 -2.92 -1.93 -8.70
C GLY A 200 -3.10 -1.08 -9.96
N GLY A 201 -2.59 -1.59 -11.08
CA GLY A 201 -2.78 -0.99 -12.42
C GLY A 201 -1.72 0.02 -12.87
N ILE A 202 -0.85 0.49 -11.96
CA ILE A 202 0.21 1.47 -12.25
C ILE A 202 1.45 0.76 -12.78
N ARG A 203 1.77 0.95 -14.06
CA ARG A 203 2.81 0.22 -14.80
C ARG A 203 3.82 1.13 -15.49
N THR A 204 3.46 2.37 -15.80
CA THR A 204 4.36 3.31 -16.49
C THR A 204 4.77 4.49 -15.61
N VAL A 205 5.82 5.19 -16.03
CA VAL A 205 6.31 6.40 -15.37
C VAL A 205 5.26 7.51 -15.44
N GLU A 206 4.58 7.63 -16.57
CA GLU A 206 3.49 8.60 -16.79
C GLU A 206 2.34 8.36 -15.81
N GLU A 207 1.92 7.10 -15.64
CA GLU A 207 0.87 6.74 -14.69
C GLU A 207 1.28 7.08 -13.25
N ALA A 208 2.53 6.80 -12.85
CA ALA A 208 3.04 7.20 -11.55
C ALA A 208 3.06 8.73 -11.38
N GLY A 209 3.45 9.46 -12.44
CA GLY A 209 3.45 10.92 -12.49
C GLY A 209 2.09 11.52 -12.14
N VAL A 210 1.00 10.96 -12.66
CA VAL A 210 -0.38 11.42 -12.37
C VAL A 210 -0.66 11.42 -10.87
N TYR A 211 -0.33 10.35 -10.14
CA TYR A 211 -0.60 10.30 -8.70
C TYR A 211 0.31 11.23 -7.89
N LEU A 212 1.56 11.42 -8.32
CA LEU A 212 2.48 12.37 -7.69
C LEU A 212 1.99 13.81 -7.87
N GLU A 213 1.51 14.17 -9.06
CA GLU A 213 0.94 15.50 -9.35
C GLU A 213 -0.31 15.78 -8.52
N ILE A 214 -1.19 14.78 -8.36
CA ILE A 214 -2.36 14.89 -7.49
C ILE A 214 -1.93 15.14 -6.03
N ALA A 215 -0.98 14.35 -5.53
CA ALA A 215 -0.46 14.51 -4.17
C ALA A 215 0.17 15.89 -3.96
N ASP A 216 1.00 16.38 -4.89
CA ASP A 216 1.62 17.70 -4.79
C ASP A 216 0.61 18.83 -4.78
N ARG A 217 -0.40 18.75 -5.65
CA ARG A 217 -1.46 19.75 -5.74
C ARG A 217 -2.29 19.83 -4.46
N LEU A 218 -2.57 18.69 -3.82
CA LEU A 218 -3.45 18.65 -2.64
C LEU A 218 -2.70 18.82 -1.31
N MET A 219 -1.51 18.22 -1.19
CA MET A 219 -0.75 18.11 0.06
C MET A 219 0.49 19.00 0.10
N GLY A 220 0.89 19.57 -1.05
CA GLY A 220 2.11 20.35 -1.20
C GLY A 220 3.32 19.50 -1.60
N PRO A 221 4.34 20.12 -2.23
CA PRO A 221 5.44 19.41 -2.90
C PRO A 221 6.40 18.67 -1.97
N THR A 222 6.38 18.99 -0.67
CA THR A 222 7.24 18.36 0.35
C THR A 222 6.56 17.21 1.08
N TRP A 223 5.27 16.97 0.84
CA TRP A 223 4.53 15.95 1.58
C TRP A 223 4.93 14.53 1.15
N VAL A 224 5.13 14.31 -0.14
CA VAL A 224 5.44 12.98 -0.71
C VAL A 224 6.85 12.52 -0.29
N ASN A 225 6.89 11.47 0.53
CA ASN A 225 8.09 10.75 0.92
C ASN A 225 7.71 9.31 1.34
N PRO A 226 8.67 8.40 1.61
CA PRO A 226 8.36 7.00 1.93
C PRO A 226 7.49 6.79 3.19
N GLU A 227 7.36 7.78 4.09
CA GLU A 227 6.49 7.69 5.27
C GLU A 227 5.06 8.16 5.01
N THR A 228 4.78 8.78 3.86
CA THR A 228 3.47 9.38 3.55
C THR A 228 2.91 8.97 2.19
N PHE A 229 3.73 8.45 1.27
CA PHE A 229 3.28 8.05 -0.06
C PHE A 229 3.94 6.75 -0.50
N ARG A 230 3.14 5.79 -1.01
CA ARG A 230 3.65 4.55 -1.61
C ARG A 230 2.98 4.19 -2.93
N PHE A 231 3.71 3.50 -3.80
CA PHE A 231 3.17 2.79 -4.95
C PHE A 231 3.17 1.28 -4.69
N GLY A 232 1.99 0.65 -4.60
CA GLY A 232 1.87 -0.80 -4.60
C GLY A 232 1.90 -1.35 -6.03
N ALA A 233 3.07 -1.81 -6.48
CA ALA A 233 3.26 -2.23 -7.88
C ALA A 233 4.23 -3.41 -8.03
N SER A 234 3.98 -4.25 -9.03
CA SER A 234 4.87 -5.36 -9.41
C SER A 234 5.76 -5.01 -10.62
N SER A 235 5.19 -4.42 -11.67
CA SER A 235 5.92 -4.14 -12.93
C SER A 235 6.48 -2.74 -13.04
N LEU A 236 6.01 -1.78 -12.23
CA LEU A 236 6.42 -0.37 -12.31
C LEU A 236 7.94 -0.20 -12.18
N LEU A 237 8.59 -0.97 -11.30
CA LEU A 237 10.03 -0.88 -11.05
C LEU A 237 10.86 -0.92 -12.34
N SER A 238 10.54 -1.84 -13.24
CA SER A 238 11.22 -2.00 -14.53
C SER A 238 11.10 -0.75 -15.42
N ALA A 239 9.92 -0.12 -15.44
CA ALA A 239 9.69 1.10 -16.20
C ALA A 239 10.46 2.29 -15.60
N LEU A 240 10.52 2.37 -14.26
CA LEU A 240 11.29 3.41 -13.57
C LEU A 240 12.79 3.27 -13.85
N ALA A 241 13.34 2.07 -13.66
CA ALA A 241 14.76 1.80 -13.89
C ALA A 241 15.17 2.15 -15.33
N LYS A 242 14.37 1.71 -16.32
CA LYS A 242 14.61 2.02 -17.73
C LYS A 242 14.57 3.52 -18.05
N ALA A 243 13.74 4.30 -17.36
CA ALA A 243 13.65 5.75 -17.56
C ALA A 243 14.77 6.53 -16.85
N ILE A 244 15.39 5.92 -15.84
CA ILE A 244 16.54 6.51 -15.12
C ILE A 244 17.83 6.37 -15.93
N ASP A 245 17.97 5.24 -16.63
CA ASP A 245 19.08 4.92 -17.54
C ASP A 245 19.16 5.84 -18.75
#